data_AF-A0A8T8D5K8-F1
#
_entry.id   AF-A0A8T8D5K8-F1
#
_cell.length_a   1.000
_cell.length_b   1.000
_cell.length_c   1.000
_cell.angle_alpha   90.00
_cell.angle_beta   90.00
_cell.angle_gamma   90.00
#
_symmetry.space_group_name_H-M   'P 1'
#
loop_
_entity.id
_entity.type
_entity.pdbx_description
1 polymer ?
#
loop_
_entity_poly.entity_id
_entity_poly.type
_entity_poly.pdbx_seq_one_letter_code
_entity_poly.pdbx_strand_id
1 'polypeptide(L)'
;MAPIDPARPGPAVPAAGEGSEPAPAVPVAPAPATDEAPAAPAAALAHQLVAQLAAMVEPWARLLEATRATNRALVAGDPAVIEAALAFEEECLRVIGELERRRFDLQRELAAAWGLDPACLSWDELARRVPDLAPALARCRDSLKALAEGVEQLNRQNRALARQGLAWARFGLQSLAAARGTAGPGYGPDGQLQWRPPALAVDRAF
;
A
#
# COMPACT_ATOMS: atom_id res chain seq x y z
N MET A 1 4.48 -27.40 -76.50
CA MET A 1 3.81 -26.13 -76.89
C MET A 1 4.16 -25.09 -75.83
N ALA A 2 4.41 -23.85 -76.26
CA ALA A 2 5.23 -22.79 -75.66
C ALA A 2 5.10 -22.47 -74.14
N PRO A 3 6.15 -21.87 -73.52
CA PRO A 3 6.18 -21.44 -72.13
C PRO A 3 5.54 -20.05 -71.94
N ILE A 4 5.02 -19.76 -70.75
CA ILE A 4 4.68 -18.39 -70.31
C ILE A 4 5.33 -18.20 -68.93
N ASP A 5 6.31 -17.31 -68.91
CA ASP A 5 7.08 -16.82 -67.77
C ASP A 5 6.30 -15.69 -67.03
N PRO A 6 6.77 -15.14 -65.89
CA PRO A 6 6.01 -15.06 -64.64
C PRO A 6 5.69 -13.58 -64.30
N ALA A 7 5.39 -13.33 -63.04
CA ALA A 7 5.30 -12.00 -62.42
C ALA A 7 3.98 -11.23 -62.59
N ARG A 8 3.13 -11.35 -61.56
CA ARG A 8 2.67 -10.19 -60.77
C ARG A 8 2.01 -10.66 -59.46
N PRO A 9 2.67 -10.50 -58.30
CA PRO A 9 1.98 -10.58 -57.02
C PRO A 9 1.11 -9.34 -56.84
N GLY A 10 -0.16 -9.55 -56.47
CA GLY A 10 -1.10 -8.49 -56.09
C GLY A 10 -0.63 -7.73 -54.83
N PRO A 11 -1.11 -6.50 -54.62
CA PRO A 11 -0.60 -5.62 -53.57
C PRO A 11 -0.90 -6.16 -52.18
N ALA A 12 0.15 -6.29 -51.38
CA ALA A 12 0.12 -6.56 -49.96
C ALA A 12 -0.60 -5.42 -49.22
N VAL A 13 -1.54 -5.79 -48.36
CA VAL A 13 -2.17 -4.91 -47.37
C VAL A 13 -1.09 -4.51 -46.34
N PRO A 14 -0.85 -3.22 -46.07
CA PRO A 14 0.11 -2.83 -45.04
C PRO A 14 -0.46 -3.13 -43.65
N ALA A 15 0.30 -3.90 -42.88
CA ALA A 15 0.11 -4.10 -41.45
C ALA A 15 0.24 -2.76 -40.71
N ALA A 16 -0.79 -2.40 -39.97
CA ALA A 16 -0.80 -1.25 -39.10
C ALA A 16 -0.07 -1.58 -37.78
N GLY A 17 0.88 -0.71 -37.41
CA GLY A 17 1.24 -0.46 -36.02
C GLY A 17 2.37 -1.32 -35.45
N GLU A 18 3.58 -1.18 -35.98
CA GLU A 18 4.79 -1.47 -35.20
C GLU A 18 4.85 -0.53 -33.99
N GLY A 19 5.17 -1.12 -32.84
CA GLY A 19 5.20 -0.46 -31.54
C GLY A 19 6.07 0.79 -31.54
N SER A 20 5.48 1.89 -31.10
CA SER A 20 6.19 3.08 -30.67
C SER A 20 7.08 2.69 -29.49
N GLU A 21 8.38 2.55 -29.71
CA GLU A 21 9.39 2.64 -28.66
C GLU A 21 9.12 3.94 -27.87
N PRO A 22 9.03 3.89 -26.53
CA PRO A 22 9.00 5.12 -25.75
C PRO A 22 10.37 5.79 -25.89
N ALA A 23 10.37 6.97 -26.49
CA ALA A 23 11.54 7.84 -26.57
C ALA A 23 12.19 7.97 -25.18
N PRO A 24 13.54 7.96 -25.08
CA PRO A 24 14.21 8.16 -23.81
C PRO A 24 13.77 9.49 -23.21
N ALA A 25 13.35 9.45 -21.95
CA ALA A 25 13.02 10.63 -21.17
C ALA A 25 14.16 11.65 -21.29
N VAL A 26 13.89 12.76 -21.99
CA VAL A 26 14.81 13.90 -22.06
C VAL A 26 15.06 14.34 -20.61
N PRO A 27 16.31 14.34 -20.11
CA PRO A 27 16.59 14.91 -18.81
C PRO A 27 16.30 16.41 -18.92
N VAL A 28 15.21 16.86 -18.32
CA VAL A 28 14.97 18.29 -18.08
C VAL A 28 16.14 18.79 -17.25
N ALA A 29 16.98 19.60 -17.88
CA ALA A 29 18.13 20.21 -17.23
C ALA A 29 17.65 20.97 -15.97
N PRO A 30 18.35 20.84 -14.82
CA PRO A 30 18.02 21.62 -13.65
C PRO A 30 18.13 23.11 -14.00
N ALA A 31 17.06 23.86 -13.74
CA ALA A 31 17.04 25.31 -13.85
C ALA A 31 18.25 25.92 -13.10
N PRO A 32 18.85 27.01 -13.60
CA PRO A 32 20.04 27.59 -13.00
C PRO A 32 19.78 27.93 -11.53
N ALA A 33 20.69 27.51 -10.66
CA ALA A 33 20.68 27.87 -9.26
C ALA A 33 20.87 29.38 -9.13
N THR A 34 19.78 30.12 -9.03
CA THR A 34 19.79 31.48 -8.50
C THR A 34 20.13 31.37 -7.02
N ASP A 35 21.37 31.69 -6.70
CA ASP A 35 21.97 31.79 -5.36
C ASP A 35 21.44 33.04 -4.61
N GLU A 36 20.18 33.40 -4.85
CA GLU A 36 19.49 34.45 -4.11
C GLU A 36 18.92 33.85 -2.84
N ALA A 37 19.35 34.39 -1.69
CA ALA A 37 18.79 34.05 -0.40
C ALA A 37 17.25 34.11 -0.49
N PRO A 38 16.53 33.07 -0.01
CA PRO A 38 15.09 33.02 -0.14
C PRO A 38 14.48 34.29 0.47
N ALA A 39 13.56 34.93 -0.26
CA ALA A 39 12.81 36.06 0.27
C ALA A 39 12.29 35.71 1.68
N ALA A 40 12.41 36.63 2.64
CA ALA A 40 12.00 36.42 4.04
C ALA A 40 10.69 35.63 4.24
N PRO A 41 9.60 35.84 3.46
CA PRO A 41 8.40 35.02 3.56
C PRO A 41 8.60 33.53 3.17
N ALA A 42 9.41 33.23 2.17
CA ALA A 42 9.68 31.86 1.72
C ALA A 42 10.54 31.09 2.73
N ALA A 43 11.50 31.74 3.37
CA ALA A 43 12.28 31.15 4.46
C ALA A 43 11.40 30.76 5.65
N ALA A 44 10.43 31.61 6.02
CA ALA A 44 9.47 31.32 7.09
C ALA A 44 8.56 30.12 6.74
N LEU A 45 8.07 30.04 5.49
CA LEU A 45 7.29 28.91 5.00
C LEU A 45 8.09 27.59 5.03
N ALA A 46 9.37 27.62 4.66
CA ALA A 46 10.24 26.45 4.75
C ALA A 46 10.41 25.96 6.20
N HIS A 47 10.59 26.87 7.16
CA HIS A 47 10.65 26.53 8.58
C HIS A 47 9.33 25.91 9.07
N GLN A 48 8.19 26.47 8.67
CA GLN A 48 6.88 25.91 9.00
C GLN A 48 6.68 24.51 8.42
N LEU A 49 7.10 24.28 7.17
CA LEU A 49 7.04 22.97 6.54
C LEU A 49 7.90 21.95 7.28
N VAL A 50 9.12 22.32 7.70
CA VAL A 50 9.98 21.42 8.50
C VAL A 50 9.39 21.15 9.88
N ALA A 51 8.82 22.15 10.55
CA ALA A 51 8.11 21.94 11.81
C ALA A 51 6.92 21.00 11.64
N GLN A 52 6.17 21.13 10.53
CA GLN A 52 5.06 20.25 10.19
C GLN A 52 5.53 18.80 9.96
N LEU A 53 6.62 18.61 9.22
CA LEU A 53 7.24 17.30 8.99
C LEU A 53 7.72 16.65 10.30
N ALA A 54 8.31 17.43 11.20
CA ALA A 54 8.70 16.95 12.53
C ALA A 54 7.49 16.54 13.36
N ALA A 55 6.40 17.32 13.33
CA ALA A 55 5.16 17.02 14.04
C ALA A 55 4.48 15.73 13.57
N MET A 56 4.73 15.30 12.32
CA MET A 56 4.21 14.04 11.79
C MET A 56 4.89 12.79 12.39
N VAL A 57 6.10 12.90 12.92
CA VAL A 57 6.86 11.73 13.41
C VAL A 57 6.12 11.00 14.52
N GLU A 58 5.55 11.73 15.48
CA GLU A 58 4.88 11.13 16.65
C GLU A 58 3.59 10.36 16.27
N PRO A 59 2.65 10.91 15.48
CA PRO A 59 1.50 10.14 15.01
C PRO A 59 1.87 8.89 14.20
N TRP A 60 2.92 8.95 13.38
CA TRP A 60 3.42 7.79 12.66
C TRP A 60 4.03 6.73 13.60
N ALA A 61 4.73 7.14 14.65
CA ALA A 61 5.23 6.23 15.69
C ALA A 61 4.09 5.56 16.46
N ARG A 62 3.05 6.32 16.80
CA ARG A 62 1.84 5.78 17.42
C ARG A 62 1.10 4.80 16.52
N LEU A 63 0.99 5.08 15.22
CA LEU A 63 0.42 4.15 14.25
C LEU A 63 1.23 2.85 14.19
N LEU A 64 2.57 2.93 14.21
CA LEU A 64 3.41 1.74 14.23
C LEU A 64 3.14 0.86 15.47
N GLU A 65 3.04 1.46 16.65
CA GLU A 65 2.67 0.74 17.88
C GLU A 65 1.25 0.17 17.81
N ALA A 66 0.31 0.90 17.23
CA ALA A 66 -1.05 0.41 16.99
C ALA A 66 -1.03 -0.84 16.10
N THR A 67 -0.27 -0.82 15.00
CA THR A 67 -0.14 -1.97 14.10
C THR A 67 0.53 -3.18 14.77
N ARG A 68 1.47 -2.95 15.71
CA ARG A 68 2.03 -4.02 16.57
C ARG A 68 0.99 -4.57 17.55
N ALA A 69 0.13 -3.72 18.11
CA ALA A 69 -0.96 -4.16 18.97
C ALA A 69 -1.96 -5.03 18.20
N THR A 70 -2.33 -4.62 16.97
CA THR A 70 -3.18 -5.42 16.06
C THR A 70 -2.55 -6.77 15.74
N ASN A 71 -1.23 -6.81 15.49
CA ASN A 71 -0.52 -8.06 15.28
C ASN A 71 -0.67 -9.02 16.48
N ARG A 72 -0.42 -8.52 17.69
CA ARG A 72 -0.57 -9.29 18.94
C ARG A 72 -2.01 -9.75 19.15
N ALA A 73 -2.99 -8.90 18.85
CA ALA A 73 -4.41 -9.22 18.96
C ALA A 73 -4.82 -10.34 17.98
N LEU A 74 -4.35 -10.28 16.73
CA LEU A 74 -4.57 -11.32 15.73
C LEU A 74 -3.95 -12.66 16.13
N VAL A 75 -2.76 -12.64 16.74
CA VAL A 75 -2.12 -13.85 17.27
C VAL A 75 -2.91 -14.44 18.44
N ALA A 76 -3.46 -13.59 19.32
CA ALA A 76 -4.29 -14.03 20.44
C ALA A 76 -5.67 -14.56 19.99
N GLY A 77 -6.18 -14.11 18.84
CA GLY A 77 -7.44 -14.56 18.28
C GLY A 77 -8.68 -14.05 19.00
N ASP A 78 -8.57 -12.95 19.76
CA ASP A 78 -9.68 -12.31 20.48
C ASP A 78 -10.30 -11.18 19.64
N PRO A 79 -11.54 -11.34 19.13
CA PRO A 79 -12.20 -10.33 18.30
C PRO A 79 -12.34 -8.96 18.98
N ALA A 80 -12.61 -8.91 20.29
CA ALA A 80 -12.82 -7.65 20.99
C ALA A 80 -11.51 -6.84 21.09
N VAL A 81 -10.38 -7.54 21.29
CA VAL A 81 -9.06 -6.91 21.32
C VAL A 81 -8.65 -6.44 19.93
N ILE A 82 -8.99 -7.19 18.88
CA ILE A 82 -8.74 -6.80 17.49
C ILE A 82 -9.52 -5.52 17.15
N GLU A 83 -10.82 -5.47 17.47
CA GLU A 83 -11.66 -4.28 17.22
C GLU A 83 -11.12 -3.03 17.94
N ALA A 84 -10.71 -3.16 19.21
CA ALA A 84 -10.14 -2.06 19.98
C ALA A 84 -8.81 -1.57 19.36
N ALA A 85 -7.96 -2.47 18.86
CA ALA A 85 -6.70 -2.11 18.21
C ALA A 85 -6.95 -1.37 16.88
N LEU A 86 -7.91 -1.83 16.08
CA LEU A 86 -8.28 -1.19 14.81
C LEU A 86 -8.85 0.21 15.03
N ALA A 87 -9.71 0.41 16.03
CA ALA A 87 -10.24 1.74 16.36
C ALA A 87 -9.12 2.74 16.70
N PHE A 88 -8.06 2.28 17.37
CA PHE A 88 -6.90 3.13 17.66
C PHE A 88 -6.04 3.42 16.41
N GLU A 89 -5.90 2.47 15.49
CA GLU A 89 -5.26 2.70 14.19
C GLU A 89 -6.01 3.77 13.38
N GLU A 90 -7.35 3.68 13.33
CA GLU A 90 -8.20 4.64 12.62
C GLU A 90 -8.02 6.07 13.16
N GLU A 91 -7.97 6.24 14.48
CA GLU A 91 -7.72 7.54 15.08
C GLU A 91 -6.32 8.08 14.74
N CYS A 92 -5.29 7.22 14.73
CA CYS A 92 -3.94 7.63 14.31
C CYS A 92 -3.92 8.06 12.84
N LEU A 93 -4.60 7.31 11.96
CA LEU A 93 -4.71 7.63 10.53
C LEU A 93 -5.45 8.94 10.29
N ARG A 94 -6.49 9.24 11.08
CA ARG A 94 -7.21 10.52 11.01
C ARG A 94 -6.27 11.70 11.28
N VAL A 95 -5.49 11.62 12.36
CA VAL A 95 -4.51 12.66 12.73
C VAL A 95 -3.42 12.81 11.66
N ILE A 96 -2.88 11.69 11.15
CA ILE A 96 -1.91 11.72 10.05
C ILE A 96 -2.50 12.40 8.81
N GLY A 97 -3.76 12.09 8.47
CA GLY A 97 -4.44 12.70 7.33
C GLY A 97 -4.61 14.22 7.47
N GLU A 98 -4.85 14.73 8.67
CA GLU A 98 -4.88 16.17 8.95
C GLU A 98 -3.51 16.83 8.75
N LEU A 99 -2.46 16.19 9.26
CA LEU A 99 -1.10 16.71 9.14
C LEU A 99 -0.58 16.66 7.70
N GLU A 100 -0.92 15.62 6.94
CA GLU A 100 -0.58 15.48 5.52
C GLU A 100 -1.22 16.58 4.68
N ARG A 101 -2.50 16.91 4.93
CA ARG A 101 -3.17 18.02 4.24
C ARG A 101 -2.42 19.33 4.48
N ARG A 102 -2.10 19.64 5.74
CA ARG A 102 -1.35 20.86 6.07
C ARG A 102 0.05 20.87 5.46
N ARG A 103 0.75 19.73 5.45
CA ARG A 103 2.04 19.58 4.78
C ARG A 103 1.93 19.91 3.29
N PHE A 104 0.91 19.37 2.62
CA PHE A 104 0.67 19.60 1.19
C PHE A 104 0.37 21.07 0.89
N ASP A 105 -0.43 21.73 1.71
CA ASP A 105 -0.72 23.17 1.57
C ASP A 105 0.56 24.01 1.71
N LEU A 106 1.36 23.77 2.75
CA LEU A 106 2.64 24.45 2.96
C LEU A 106 3.63 24.20 1.82
N GLN A 107 3.68 22.97 1.29
CA GLN A 107 4.50 22.64 0.12
C GLN A 107 4.05 23.42 -1.12
N ARG A 108 2.75 23.59 -1.35
CA ARG A 108 2.24 24.38 -2.47
C ARG A 108 2.54 25.88 -2.31
N GLU A 109 2.32 26.43 -1.13
CA GLU A 109 2.64 27.83 -0.81
C GLU A 109 4.13 28.11 -1.00
N LEU A 110 5.00 27.23 -0.50
CA LEU A 110 6.44 27.35 -0.64
C LEU A 110 6.92 27.21 -2.09
N ALA A 111 6.39 26.24 -2.82
CA ALA A 111 6.72 26.06 -4.24
C ALA A 111 6.32 27.29 -5.06
N ALA A 112 5.13 27.86 -4.82
CA ALA A 112 4.70 29.09 -5.45
C ALA A 112 5.63 30.28 -5.12
N ALA A 113 6.05 30.41 -3.86
CA ALA A 113 7.00 31.44 -3.44
C ALA A 113 8.39 31.29 -4.09
N TRP A 114 8.76 30.07 -4.48
CA TRP A 114 10.01 29.77 -5.18
C TRP A 114 9.88 29.70 -6.71
N GLY A 115 8.68 29.92 -7.26
CA GLY A 115 8.42 29.80 -8.69
C GLY A 115 8.59 28.37 -9.23
N LEU A 116 8.37 27.36 -8.38
CA LEU A 116 8.49 25.94 -8.71
C LEU A 116 7.11 25.28 -8.83
N ASP A 117 7.05 24.19 -9.60
CA ASP A 117 5.96 23.23 -9.47
C ASP A 117 6.05 22.53 -8.10
N PRO A 118 4.96 22.39 -7.33
CA PRO A 118 4.95 21.63 -6.08
C PRO A 118 5.55 20.22 -6.18
N ALA A 119 5.44 19.54 -7.33
CA ALA A 119 6.02 18.22 -7.55
C ALA A 119 7.56 18.24 -7.63
N CYS A 120 8.16 19.38 -7.95
CA CYS A 120 9.60 19.56 -7.99
C CYS A 120 10.20 19.91 -6.61
N LEU A 121 9.36 20.18 -5.60
CA LEU A 121 9.81 20.48 -4.24
C LEU A 121 10.22 19.19 -3.51
N SER A 122 11.48 18.79 -3.69
CA SER A 122 12.06 17.62 -3.03
C SER A 122 12.75 17.98 -1.69
N TRP A 123 13.09 16.96 -0.89
CA TRP A 123 13.89 17.11 0.32
C TRP A 123 15.25 17.76 0.03
N ASP A 124 15.90 17.35 -1.05
CA ASP A 124 17.21 17.86 -1.45
C ASP A 124 17.11 19.31 -1.95
N GLU A 125 16.03 19.66 -2.64
CA GLU A 125 15.76 21.03 -3.08
C GLU A 125 15.54 21.97 -1.88
N LEU A 126 14.77 21.52 -0.89
CA LEU A 126 14.56 22.23 0.37
C LEU A 126 15.87 22.46 1.13
N ALA A 127 16.70 21.42 1.25
CA ALA A 127 18.01 21.50 1.90
C ALA A 127 19.00 22.39 1.13
N ARG A 128 18.93 22.41 -0.20
CA ARG A 128 19.78 23.25 -1.05
C ARG A 128 19.44 24.73 -0.92
N ARG A 129 18.14 25.08 -0.89
CA ARG A 129 17.69 26.48 -0.79
C ARG A 129 17.71 27.01 0.65
N VAL A 130 17.61 26.13 1.64
CA VAL A 130 17.59 26.50 3.08
C VAL A 130 18.55 25.57 3.85
N PRO A 131 19.88 25.77 3.72
CA PRO A 131 20.89 24.83 4.21
C PRO A 131 20.90 24.61 5.72
N ASP A 132 20.50 25.60 6.50
CA ASP A 132 20.35 25.53 7.96
C ASP A 132 19.31 24.48 8.40
N LEU A 133 18.31 24.19 7.56
CA LEU A 133 17.29 23.18 7.81
C LEU A 133 17.72 21.76 7.37
N ALA A 134 18.81 21.62 6.61
CA ALA A 134 19.23 20.32 6.06
C ALA A 134 19.38 19.20 7.11
N PRO A 135 19.97 19.43 8.31
CA PRO A 135 20.06 18.39 9.33
C PRO A 135 18.69 17.97 9.87
N ALA A 136 17.75 18.91 10.02
CA ALA A 136 16.40 18.63 10.52
C ALA A 136 15.59 17.85 9.47
N LEU A 137 15.68 18.26 8.20
CA LEU A 137 15.07 17.58 7.06
C LEU A 137 15.55 16.13 6.95
N ALA A 138 16.87 15.90 7.03
CA ALA A 138 17.42 14.55 6.97
C ALA A 138 16.87 13.66 8.09
N ARG A 139 16.87 14.14 9.35
CA ARG A 139 16.29 13.40 10.48
C ARG A 139 14.82 13.09 10.27
N CYS A 140 14.01 14.07 9.84
CA CYS A 140 12.59 13.86 9.59
C CYS A 140 12.36 12.82 8.48
N ARG A 141 13.06 12.94 7.35
CA ARG A 141 12.98 12.01 6.23
C ARG A 141 13.28 10.58 6.67
N ASP A 142 14.41 10.39 7.36
CA ASP A 142 14.86 9.06 7.76
C ASP A 142 13.92 8.45 8.80
N SER A 143 13.40 9.26 9.73
CA SER A 143 12.43 8.81 10.74
C SER A 143 11.09 8.43 10.11
N LEU A 144 10.51 9.29 9.27
CA LEU A 144 9.24 9.03 8.60
C LEU A 144 9.34 7.83 7.66
N LYS A 145 10.46 7.69 6.94
CA LYS A 145 10.72 6.53 6.09
C LYS A 145 10.74 5.23 6.90
N ALA A 146 11.53 5.18 7.97
CA ALA A 146 11.62 3.98 8.81
C ALA A 146 10.27 3.61 9.44
N LEU A 147 9.50 4.61 9.88
CA LEU A 147 8.16 4.40 10.44
C LEU A 147 7.19 3.86 9.39
N ALA A 148 7.15 4.45 8.20
CA ALA A 148 6.29 4.02 7.11
C ALA A 148 6.61 2.58 6.67
N GLU A 149 7.90 2.25 6.50
CA GLU A 149 8.36 0.90 6.17
C GLU A 149 7.97 -0.12 7.25
N GLY A 150 8.08 0.25 8.54
CA GLY A 150 7.68 -0.59 9.66
C GLY A 150 6.17 -0.87 9.68
N VAL A 151 5.34 0.17 9.46
CA VAL A 151 3.88 0.04 9.37
C VAL A 151 3.51 -0.87 8.19
N GLU A 152 4.14 -0.68 7.03
CA GLU A 152 3.87 -1.48 5.85
C GLU A 152 4.23 -2.96 6.07
N GLN A 153 5.38 -3.24 6.69
CA GLN A 153 5.81 -4.59 7.02
C GLN A 153 4.82 -5.30 7.95
N LEU A 154 4.40 -4.65 9.04
CA LEU A 154 3.44 -5.24 9.97
C LEU A 154 2.06 -5.40 9.34
N ASN A 155 1.63 -4.45 8.51
CA ASN A 155 0.36 -4.60 7.78
C ASN A 155 0.36 -5.80 6.84
N ARG A 156 1.49 -6.09 6.16
CA ARG A 156 1.62 -7.33 5.37
C ARG A 156 1.48 -8.58 6.24
N GLN A 157 2.08 -8.58 7.43
CA GLN A 157 1.98 -9.70 8.39
C GLN A 157 0.55 -9.86 8.93
N ASN A 158 -0.09 -8.76 9.35
CA ASN A 158 -1.46 -8.76 9.86
C ASN A 158 -2.46 -9.29 8.81
N ARG A 159 -2.30 -8.87 7.55
CA ARG A 159 -3.11 -9.42 6.43
C ARG A 159 -2.91 -10.92 6.24
N ALA A 160 -1.67 -11.43 6.39
CA ALA A 160 -1.39 -12.85 6.29
C ALA A 160 -2.06 -13.64 7.44
N LEU A 161 -1.92 -13.17 8.68
CA LEU A 161 -2.55 -13.76 9.85
C LEU A 161 -4.08 -13.79 9.74
N ALA A 162 -4.70 -12.68 9.35
CA ALA A 162 -6.15 -12.60 9.16
C ALA A 162 -6.65 -13.59 8.10
N ARG A 163 -5.93 -13.72 6.98
CA ARG A 163 -6.26 -14.70 5.92
C ARG A 163 -6.15 -16.14 6.41
N GLN A 164 -5.11 -16.45 7.18
CA GLN A 164 -4.94 -17.78 7.77
C GLN A 164 -6.07 -18.08 8.75
N GLY A 165 -6.40 -17.16 9.67
CA GLY A 165 -7.51 -17.32 10.61
C GLY A 165 -8.84 -17.59 9.91
N LEU A 166 -9.13 -16.86 8.82
CA LEU A 166 -10.33 -17.08 8.02
C LEU A 166 -10.33 -18.46 7.32
N ALA A 167 -9.18 -18.90 6.82
CA ALA A 167 -9.05 -20.22 6.20
C ALA A 167 -9.33 -21.35 7.21
N TRP A 168 -8.80 -21.22 8.44
CA TRP A 168 -9.06 -22.16 9.53
C TRP A 168 -10.53 -22.16 9.97
N ALA A 169 -11.15 -20.98 10.11
CA ALA A 169 -12.57 -20.87 10.43
C ALA A 169 -13.45 -21.55 9.36
N ARG A 170 -13.13 -21.32 8.08
CA ARG A 170 -13.83 -21.97 6.96
C ARG A 170 -13.67 -23.49 6.99
N PHE A 171 -12.46 -23.99 7.21
CA PHE A 171 -12.19 -25.42 7.34
C PHE A 171 -12.97 -26.06 8.51
N GLY A 172 -13.01 -25.40 9.67
CA GLY A 172 -13.78 -25.86 10.82
C GLY A 172 -15.28 -25.92 10.53
N LEU A 173 -15.84 -24.88 9.89
CA LEU A 173 -17.25 -24.86 9.48
C LEU A 173 -17.57 -25.97 8.46
N GLN A 174 -16.68 -26.19 7.47
CA GLN A 174 -16.83 -27.27 6.50
C GLN A 174 -16.76 -28.65 7.16
N SER A 175 -15.85 -28.84 8.11
CA SER A 175 -15.73 -30.10 8.87
C SER A 175 -16.99 -30.38 9.70
N LEU A 176 -17.55 -29.37 10.37
CA LEU A 176 -18.80 -29.49 11.11
C LEU A 176 -20.01 -29.75 10.20
N ALA A 177 -20.07 -29.08 9.04
CA ALA A 177 -21.12 -29.30 8.05
C ALA A 177 -21.05 -30.71 7.44
N ALA A 178 -19.84 -31.20 7.14
CA ALA A 178 -19.60 -32.55 6.64
C ALA A 178 -19.95 -33.61 7.69
N ALA A 179 -19.57 -33.39 8.96
CA ALA A 179 -19.91 -34.29 10.07
C ALA A 179 -21.43 -34.43 10.27
N ARG A 180 -22.20 -33.35 10.06
CA ARG A 180 -23.68 -33.38 10.05
C ARG A 180 -24.27 -34.19 8.89
N GLY A 181 -23.52 -34.39 7.80
CA GLY A 181 -23.92 -35.21 6.67
C GLY A 181 -23.61 -36.72 6.80
N THR A 182 -22.80 -37.11 7.80
CA THR A 182 -22.27 -38.48 7.90
C THR A 182 -22.78 -39.31 9.07
N ALA A 183 -23.54 -38.77 10.02
CA ALA A 183 -24.11 -39.57 11.09
C ALA A 183 -25.47 -39.02 11.57
N GLY A 184 -26.53 -39.65 11.08
CA GLY A 184 -27.90 -39.48 11.55
C GLY A 184 -28.84 -40.43 10.80
N PRO A 185 -29.91 -40.92 11.44
CA PRO A 185 -30.93 -41.68 10.73
C PRO A 185 -31.52 -40.81 9.61
N GLY A 186 -31.29 -41.22 8.35
CA GLY A 186 -31.98 -40.66 7.21
C GLY A 186 -33.27 -41.42 6.97
N TYR A 187 -34.37 -40.73 6.66
CA TYR A 187 -35.57 -41.39 6.17
C TYR A 187 -35.38 -41.72 4.69
N GLY A 188 -35.51 -43.01 4.33
CA GLY A 188 -35.61 -43.41 2.93
C GLY A 188 -36.94 -42.94 2.31
N PRO A 189 -37.08 -42.99 0.97
CA PRO A 189 -38.35 -42.67 0.28
C PRO A 189 -39.54 -43.51 0.78
N ASP A 190 -39.27 -44.63 1.46
CA ASP A 190 -40.28 -45.51 2.07
C ASP A 190 -40.56 -45.20 3.56
N GLY A 191 -40.05 -44.08 4.09
CA GLY A 191 -40.24 -43.68 5.49
C GLY A 191 -39.52 -44.54 6.53
N GLN A 192 -38.67 -45.48 6.09
CA GLN A 192 -37.87 -46.34 6.96
C GLN A 192 -36.62 -45.60 7.47
N LEU A 193 -36.31 -45.80 8.76
CA LEU A 193 -35.16 -45.22 9.44
C LEU A 193 -33.88 -45.94 8.96
N GLN A 194 -33.14 -45.35 8.03
CA GLN A 194 -31.89 -45.94 7.56
C GLN A 194 -30.73 -45.49 8.45
N TRP A 195 -30.23 -46.42 9.26
CA TRP A 195 -28.96 -46.23 9.96
C TRP A 195 -27.82 -46.29 8.96
N ARG A 196 -27.20 -45.13 8.68
CA ARG A 196 -25.94 -45.08 7.94
C ARG A 196 -24.79 -45.11 8.95
N PRO A 197 -23.88 -46.09 8.90
CA PRO A 197 -22.68 -46.04 9.71
C PRO A 197 -21.85 -44.82 9.30
N PRO A 198 -21.16 -44.16 10.26
CA PRO A 198 -20.27 -43.06 9.93
C PRO A 198 -19.21 -43.57 8.96
N ALA A 199 -19.13 -42.94 7.78
CA ALA A 199 -18.03 -43.20 6.88
C ALA A 199 -16.73 -42.76 7.57
N LEU A 200 -15.95 -43.72 8.05
CA LEU A 200 -14.56 -43.49 8.45
C LEU A 200 -13.77 -43.09 7.19
N ALA A 201 -13.82 -41.80 6.83
CA ALA A 201 -12.88 -41.22 5.91
C ALA A 201 -11.59 -40.92 6.68
N VAL A 202 -10.79 -41.96 6.92
CA VAL A 202 -9.38 -41.78 7.27
C VAL A 202 -8.64 -41.57 5.96
N ASP A 203 -8.55 -40.33 5.50
CA ASP A 203 -7.62 -39.98 4.44
C ASP A 203 -6.23 -39.77 5.07
N ARG A 204 -5.43 -40.83 5.07
CA ARG A 204 -3.99 -40.76 5.37
C ARG A 204 -3.25 -40.56 4.06
N ALA A 205 -3.13 -39.32 3.65
CA ALA A 205 -2.11 -38.89 2.71
C ALA A 205 -1.58 -37.52 3.16
N PHE A 206 -0.31 -37.54 3.59
CA PHE A 206 0.59 -36.44 3.99
C PHE A 206 0.48 -35.92 5.43
#